data_AF-A0A3Q3AYK2-F1
#
_entry.id   AF-A0A3Q3AYK2-F1
#
_cell.length_a   1.000
_cell.length_b   1.000
_cell.length_c   1.000
_cell.angle_alpha   90.00
_cell.angle_beta   90.00
_cell.angle_gamma   90.00
#
_symmetry.space_group_name_H-M   'P 1'
#
loop_
_entity.id
_entity.type
_entity.pdbx_description
1 polymer ?
#
loop_
_entity_poly.entity_id
_entity_poly.type
_entity_poly.pdbx_seq_one_letter_code
_entity_poly.pdbx_strand_id
1 'polypeptide(L)'
;EGNSVIQFLNFCMSLFNVLLKFSPRLTMEIKGHIFLMVNLAVSSALPFIPTVSIFIHAQQEINLLQFIVRALDTFRVKSCIDFKVWDTEEYYLNIVKLIGCWSYVGQVFANGQNLSIGAGCESHGVVEHEILHALGFYHEQSRYDRDDYVDIVFNNIKTGLTLSFLLFVFKCLNNLSSTHGTPYDYFSVMHYNKDAFTNGNGSTIITIDPKYQDVIGQRLDMSPLDVQELNLLYKCGKR
;
A
#
# COMPACT_ATOMS: atom_id res chain seq x y z
N GLU A 1 15.96 -4.30 -22.83
CA GLU A 1 16.59 -4.94 -21.66
C GLU A 1 17.63 -4.08 -20.92
N GLY A 2 18.15 -2.99 -21.49
CA GLY A 2 19.15 -2.13 -20.81
C GLY A 2 18.64 -1.00 -19.90
N ASN A 3 17.32 -0.77 -19.80
CA ASN A 3 16.75 0.35 -19.02
C ASN A 3 16.44 -0.01 -17.56
N SER A 4 16.30 -1.29 -17.21
CA SER A 4 15.94 -1.71 -15.85
C SER A 4 17.09 -1.58 -14.85
N VAL A 5 18.34 -1.78 -15.29
CA VAL A 5 19.53 -1.70 -14.43
C VAL A 5 19.87 -0.25 -14.05
N ILE A 6 19.69 0.70 -14.98
CA ILE A 6 19.88 2.13 -14.71
C ILE A 6 18.76 2.67 -13.80
N GLN A 7 17.53 2.19 -13.98
CA GLN A 7 16.39 2.50 -13.11
C GLN A 7 16.57 1.93 -11.69
N PHE A 8 17.13 0.73 -11.59
CA PHE A 8 17.51 0.09 -10.32
C PHE A 8 18.60 0.90 -9.59
N LEU A 9 19.66 1.31 -10.28
CA LEU A 9 20.73 2.12 -9.69
C LEU A 9 20.23 3.49 -9.19
N ASN A 10 19.34 4.15 -9.92
CA ASN A 10 18.75 5.43 -9.50
C ASN A 10 17.82 5.27 -8.28
N PHE A 11 17.08 4.16 -8.20
CA PHE A 11 16.25 3.81 -7.05
C PHE A 11 17.08 3.59 -5.78
N CYS A 12 18.18 2.87 -5.94
CA CYS A 12 19.15 2.63 -4.89
C CYS A 12 19.79 3.93 -4.36
N MET A 13 20.07 4.90 -5.25
CA MET A 13 20.69 6.18 -4.88
C MET A 13 19.72 7.13 -4.15
N SER A 14 18.42 7.12 -4.49
CA SER A 14 17.41 7.91 -3.78
C SER A 14 17.24 7.44 -2.33
N LEU A 15 17.11 6.11 -2.15
CA LEU A 15 17.00 5.49 -0.83
C LEU A 15 18.29 5.68 -0.01
N PHE A 16 19.46 5.57 -0.64
CA PHE A 16 20.76 5.84 -0.02
C PHE A 16 20.90 7.29 0.48
N ASN A 17 20.44 8.27 -0.30
CA ASN A 17 20.46 9.68 0.09
C ASN A 17 19.52 10.00 1.27
N VAL A 18 18.38 9.31 1.34
CA VAL A 18 17.47 9.40 2.50
C VAL A 18 18.15 8.80 3.74
N LEU A 19 18.73 7.60 3.63
CA LEU A 19 19.41 6.93 4.75
C LEU A 19 20.64 7.72 5.27
N LEU A 20 21.37 8.40 4.38
CA LEU A 20 22.50 9.26 4.75
C LEU A 20 22.08 10.52 5.53
N LYS A 21 20.88 11.06 5.29
CA LYS A 21 20.38 12.22 6.05
C LYS A 21 20.06 11.88 7.51
N PHE A 22 19.68 10.64 7.81
CA PHE A 22 19.19 10.27 9.15
C PHE A 22 20.22 9.60 10.06
N SER A 23 21.29 8.99 9.53
CA SER A 23 22.38 8.50 10.38
C SER A 23 23.71 8.34 9.60
N PRO A 24 24.61 9.33 9.65
CA PRO A 24 25.92 9.26 8.99
C PRO A 24 26.84 8.16 9.56
N ARG A 25 26.45 7.50 10.66
CA ARG A 25 27.23 6.46 11.37
C ARG A 25 26.83 5.02 11.03
N LEU A 26 25.90 4.78 10.11
CA LEU A 26 25.53 3.44 9.67
C LEU A 26 26.68 2.75 8.92
N THR A 27 27.08 1.55 9.37
CA THR A 27 28.09 0.71 8.71
C THR A 27 27.59 0.18 7.36
N MET A 28 28.50 -0.14 6.43
CA MET A 28 28.13 -0.61 5.09
C MET A 28 27.32 -1.92 5.09
N GLU A 29 27.52 -2.80 6.07
CA GLU A 29 26.75 -4.05 6.20
C GLU A 29 25.27 -3.81 6.53
N ILE A 30 24.97 -2.88 7.44
CA ILE A 30 23.58 -2.54 7.80
C ILE A 30 22.89 -1.83 6.62
N LYS A 31 23.65 -0.99 5.89
CA LYS A 31 23.18 -0.37 4.63
C LYS A 31 22.83 -1.43 3.58
N GLY A 32 23.62 -2.50 3.46
CA GLY A 32 23.37 -3.63 2.56
C GLY A 32 22.14 -4.47 2.94
N HIS A 33 21.89 -4.70 4.22
CA HIS A 33 20.68 -5.40 4.68
C HIS A 33 19.40 -4.58 4.49
N ILE A 34 19.44 -3.28 4.76
CA ILE A 34 18.32 -2.38 4.50
C ILE A 34 18.03 -2.31 2.99
N PHE A 35 19.08 -2.23 2.17
CA PHE A 35 18.99 -2.29 0.71
C PHE A 35 18.32 -3.57 0.21
N LEU A 36 18.67 -4.74 0.77
CA LEU A 36 18.07 -6.02 0.40
C LEU A 36 16.59 -6.10 0.82
N MET A 37 16.24 -5.58 2.00
CA MET A 37 14.87 -5.56 2.51
C MET A 37 13.95 -4.62 1.73
N VAL A 38 14.45 -3.45 1.31
CA VAL A 38 13.68 -2.55 0.44
C VAL A 38 13.58 -3.11 -1.00
N ASN A 39 14.60 -3.80 -1.50
CA ASN A 39 14.50 -4.49 -2.80
C ASN A 39 13.48 -5.64 -2.81
N LEU A 40 13.30 -6.34 -1.68
CA LEU A 40 12.24 -7.34 -1.54
C LEU A 40 10.84 -6.70 -1.45
N ALA A 41 10.74 -5.48 -0.91
CA ALA A 41 9.49 -4.71 -0.88
C ALA A 41 9.16 -4.01 -2.21
N VAL A 42 10.16 -3.82 -3.09
CA VAL A 42 10.02 -3.17 -4.41
C VAL A 42 10.47 -4.12 -5.52
N SER A 43 10.17 -5.42 -5.36
CA SER A 43 10.19 -6.35 -6.48
C SER A 43 9.16 -5.89 -7.51
N SER A 44 9.43 -6.14 -8.80
CA SER A 44 8.51 -5.88 -9.90
C SER A 44 7.27 -6.77 -9.78
N ALA A 45 6.40 -6.46 -8.84
CA ALA A 45 5.12 -7.12 -8.66
C ALA A 45 4.26 -6.78 -9.88
N LEU A 46 3.76 -7.81 -10.54
CA LEU A 46 2.77 -7.61 -11.60
C LEU A 46 1.42 -7.30 -10.91
N PRO A 47 0.54 -6.49 -11.52
CA PRO A 47 -0.83 -6.45 -11.06
C PRO A 47 -1.44 -7.85 -11.21
N PHE A 48 -2.40 -8.20 -10.36
CA PHE A 48 -3.19 -9.41 -10.61
C PHE A 48 -3.92 -9.29 -11.95
N ILE A 49 -4.43 -10.42 -12.46
CA ILE A 49 -5.45 -10.36 -13.51
C ILE A 49 -6.79 -9.89 -12.93
N PRO A 50 -7.71 -9.32 -13.73
CA PRO A 50 -8.97 -8.77 -13.22
C PRO A 50 -9.82 -9.74 -12.39
N THR A 51 -9.72 -11.05 -12.64
CA THR A 51 -10.36 -12.07 -11.79
C THR A 51 -9.33 -12.66 -10.82
N VAL A 52 -9.39 -12.27 -9.56
CA VAL A 52 -8.46 -12.69 -8.51
C VAL A 52 -8.96 -13.96 -7.83
N SER A 53 -8.14 -15.02 -7.83
CA SER A 53 -8.42 -16.21 -7.02
C SER A 53 -8.16 -15.94 -5.54
N ILE A 54 -9.10 -16.32 -4.68
CA ILE A 54 -9.04 -16.09 -3.25
C ILE A 54 -9.31 -17.37 -2.45
N PHE A 55 -8.49 -17.61 -1.44
CA PHE A 55 -8.71 -18.64 -0.43
C PHE A 55 -8.95 -17.95 0.92
N ILE A 56 -10.12 -18.16 1.52
CA ILE A 56 -10.46 -17.56 2.82
C ILE A 56 -10.31 -18.64 3.88
N HIS A 57 -9.23 -18.59 4.66
CA HIS A 57 -9.05 -19.53 5.79
C HIS A 57 -9.99 -19.20 6.96
N ALA A 58 -10.47 -17.95 7.03
CA ALA A 58 -11.35 -17.44 8.06
C ALA A 58 -12.82 -17.94 8.01
N GLN A 59 -13.13 -19.00 7.26
CA GLN A 59 -14.49 -19.55 7.13
C GLN A 59 -15.16 -19.92 8.48
N GLN A 60 -14.38 -20.04 9.57
CA GLN A 60 -14.87 -20.37 10.91
C GLN A 60 -15.26 -19.14 11.77
N GLU A 61 -14.99 -17.90 11.33
CA GLU A 61 -15.36 -16.67 12.05
C GLU A 61 -16.40 -15.86 11.26
N ILE A 62 -17.69 -16.06 11.56
CA ILE A 62 -18.84 -15.47 10.82
C ILE A 62 -18.71 -13.94 10.66
N ASN A 63 -18.20 -13.24 11.67
CA ASN A 63 -18.09 -11.78 11.65
C ASN A 63 -17.05 -11.26 10.65
N LEU A 64 -15.92 -11.95 10.49
CA LEU A 64 -14.87 -11.56 9.54
C LEU A 64 -15.32 -11.81 8.09
N LEU A 65 -15.99 -12.94 7.85
CA LEU A 65 -16.50 -13.28 6.52
C LEU A 65 -17.45 -12.19 5.98
N GLN A 66 -18.28 -11.59 6.84
CA GLN A 66 -19.21 -10.53 6.43
C GLN A 66 -18.47 -9.31 5.86
N PHE A 67 -17.42 -8.83 6.52
CA PHE A 67 -16.65 -7.68 6.05
C PHE A 67 -15.87 -8.00 4.77
N ILE A 68 -15.30 -9.22 4.68
CA ILE A 68 -14.61 -9.67 3.48
C ILE A 68 -15.58 -9.70 2.29
N VAL A 69 -16.70 -10.42 2.39
CA VAL A 69 -17.67 -10.56 1.29
C VAL A 69 -18.19 -9.19 0.86
N ARG A 70 -18.52 -8.30 1.82
CA ARG A 70 -18.98 -6.95 1.52
C ARG A 70 -17.94 -6.13 0.75
N ALA A 71 -16.66 -6.20 1.13
CA ALA A 71 -15.59 -5.52 0.40
C ALA A 71 -15.44 -6.08 -1.02
N LEU A 72 -15.43 -7.41 -1.19
CA LEU A 72 -15.36 -8.05 -2.50
C LEU A 72 -16.51 -7.61 -3.43
N ASP A 73 -17.72 -7.48 -2.88
CA ASP A 73 -18.87 -6.97 -3.64
C ASP A 73 -18.72 -5.50 -4.04
N THR A 74 -18.10 -4.65 -3.21
CA THR A 74 -17.80 -3.27 -3.60
C THR A 74 -16.92 -3.24 -4.85
N PHE A 75 -15.86 -4.04 -4.89
CA PHE A 75 -14.98 -4.12 -6.06
C PHE A 75 -15.74 -4.56 -7.32
N ARG A 76 -16.61 -5.57 -7.21
CA ARG A 76 -17.46 -6.04 -8.32
C ARG A 76 -18.42 -4.96 -8.84
N VAL A 77 -18.96 -4.13 -7.95
CA VAL A 77 -19.91 -3.07 -8.30
C VAL A 77 -19.21 -1.85 -8.90
N LYS A 78 -18.06 -1.46 -8.34
CA LYS A 78 -17.36 -0.22 -8.69
C LYS A 78 -16.29 -0.38 -9.79
N SER A 79 -15.91 -1.62 -10.10
CA SER A 79 -14.84 -1.92 -11.05
C SER A 79 -15.11 -3.19 -11.87
N CYS A 80 -14.16 -3.55 -12.73
CA CYS A 80 -14.16 -4.85 -13.41
C CYS A 80 -13.41 -5.96 -12.66
N ILE A 81 -12.96 -5.68 -11.43
CA ILE A 81 -12.32 -6.68 -10.58
C ILE A 81 -13.38 -7.64 -10.04
N ASP A 82 -13.10 -8.92 -10.17
CA ASP A 82 -13.93 -10.00 -9.63
C ASP A 82 -13.07 -10.96 -8.81
N PHE A 83 -13.71 -11.72 -7.94
CA PHE A 83 -13.08 -12.67 -7.04
C PHE A 83 -13.76 -14.02 -7.14
N LYS A 84 -12.96 -15.08 -7.21
CA LYS A 84 -13.44 -16.46 -7.22
C LYS A 84 -12.76 -17.28 -6.13
N VAL A 85 -13.44 -18.30 -5.64
CA VAL A 85 -12.83 -19.27 -4.72
C VAL A 85 -11.66 -19.94 -5.45
N TRP A 86 -10.52 -19.99 -4.80
CA TRP A 86 -9.31 -20.64 -5.30
C TRP A 86 -9.54 -22.14 -5.52
N ASP A 87 -9.00 -22.65 -6.63
CA ASP A 87 -8.99 -24.07 -6.96
C ASP A 87 -7.55 -24.55 -7.23
N THR A 88 -7.04 -24.32 -8.44
CA THR A 88 -5.68 -24.76 -8.85
C THR A 88 -4.79 -23.61 -9.33
N GLU A 89 -5.21 -22.35 -9.16
CA GLU A 89 -4.39 -21.23 -9.64
C GLU A 89 -3.10 -21.10 -8.83
N GLU A 90 -1.99 -20.89 -9.55
CA GLU A 90 -0.68 -20.70 -8.95
C GLU A 90 -0.61 -19.42 -8.11
N TYR A 91 -1.29 -18.36 -8.55
CA TYR A 91 -1.33 -17.08 -7.84
C TYR A 91 -2.73 -16.84 -7.27
N TYR A 92 -2.80 -16.66 -5.96
CA TYR A 92 -4.05 -16.39 -5.24
C TYR A 92 -3.78 -15.59 -3.96
N LEU A 93 -4.82 -14.93 -3.43
CA LEU A 93 -4.75 -14.30 -2.12
C LEU A 93 -5.25 -15.27 -1.06
N ASN A 94 -4.43 -15.52 -0.06
CA ASN A 94 -4.77 -16.29 1.13
C ASN A 94 -5.17 -15.32 2.25
N ILE A 95 -6.47 -15.12 2.45
CA ILE A 95 -7.00 -14.23 3.48
C ILE A 95 -6.99 -14.96 4.82
N VAL A 96 -6.15 -14.48 5.73
CA VAL A 96 -5.83 -15.11 7.01
C VAL A 96 -5.94 -14.12 8.17
N LYS A 97 -6.11 -14.62 9.39
CA LYS A 97 -6.10 -13.81 10.61
C LYS A 97 -4.74 -13.93 11.29
N LEU A 98 -3.84 -13.01 10.97
CA LEU A 98 -2.52 -12.90 11.62
C LEU A 98 -2.46 -11.62 12.47
N ILE A 99 -1.28 -11.29 13.01
CA ILE A 99 -1.10 -10.08 13.81
C ILE A 99 -1.11 -8.86 12.86
N GLY A 100 -2.05 -7.94 13.11
CA GLY A 100 -2.21 -6.69 12.36
C GLY A 100 -2.94 -6.82 11.02
N CYS A 101 -3.08 -5.69 10.35
CA CYS A 101 -3.66 -5.56 9.00
C CYS A 101 -2.51 -5.29 8.03
N TRP A 102 -2.35 -6.14 7.02
CA TRP A 102 -1.32 -5.95 6.00
C TRP A 102 -1.55 -6.85 4.78
N SER A 103 -0.98 -6.41 3.67
CA SER A 103 -0.92 -7.14 2.41
C SER A 103 0.38 -6.80 1.68
N TYR A 104 0.78 -7.66 0.74
CA TYR A 104 1.84 -7.33 -0.21
C TYR A 104 1.28 -6.39 -1.29
N VAL A 105 2.14 -5.55 -1.88
CA VAL A 105 1.75 -4.70 -2.99
C VAL A 105 1.87 -5.47 -4.31
N GLY A 106 0.74 -5.74 -4.96
CA GLY A 106 0.67 -6.50 -6.22
C GLY A 106 0.78 -8.03 -6.03
N GLN A 107 0.91 -8.74 -7.16
CA GLN A 107 1.13 -10.18 -7.22
C GLN A 107 2.63 -10.47 -7.11
N VAL A 108 3.04 -11.07 -5.99
CA VAL A 108 4.47 -11.25 -5.64
C VAL A 108 4.89 -12.72 -5.63
N PHE A 109 4.09 -13.60 -5.03
CA PHE A 109 4.49 -14.99 -4.79
C PHE A 109 3.60 -15.99 -5.51
N ALA A 110 4.23 -16.96 -6.17
CA ALA A 110 3.58 -18.18 -6.61
C ALA A 110 3.24 -19.07 -5.40
N ASN A 111 2.22 -19.92 -5.54
CA ASN A 111 1.60 -20.74 -4.49
C ASN A 111 0.92 -19.94 -3.37
N GLY A 112 0.38 -18.78 -3.74
CA GLY A 112 -0.41 -17.93 -2.86
C GLY A 112 0.40 -16.96 -2.01
N GLN A 113 -0.21 -15.81 -1.72
CA GLN A 113 0.35 -14.81 -0.81
C GLN A 113 -0.66 -14.45 0.28
N ASN A 114 -0.17 -14.25 1.50
CA ASN A 114 -1.04 -13.93 2.63
C ASN A 114 -1.50 -12.47 2.58
N LEU A 115 -2.77 -12.27 2.93
CA LEU A 115 -3.36 -10.99 3.28
C LEU A 115 -3.94 -11.14 4.69
N SER A 116 -3.44 -10.35 5.64
CA SER A 116 -3.84 -10.44 7.04
C SER A 116 -4.98 -9.48 7.35
N ILE A 117 -6.11 -10.01 7.79
CA ILE A 117 -7.15 -9.26 8.51
C ILE A 117 -7.15 -9.75 9.96
N GLY A 118 -6.29 -9.14 10.75
CA GLY A 118 -6.11 -9.45 12.17
C GLY A 118 -7.22 -8.90 13.07
N ALA A 119 -7.05 -9.09 14.38
CA ALA A 119 -7.95 -8.49 15.37
C ALA A 119 -7.87 -6.95 15.33
N GLY A 120 -9.03 -6.29 15.27
CA GLY A 120 -9.15 -4.84 15.12
C GLY A 120 -9.14 -4.36 13.66
N CYS A 121 -8.97 -5.26 12.70
CA CYS A 121 -8.98 -4.96 11.26
C CYS A 121 -10.34 -5.25 10.61
N GLU A 122 -11.32 -5.78 11.37
CA GLU A 122 -12.61 -6.25 10.87
C GLU A 122 -13.57 -5.07 10.55
N SER A 123 -13.23 -4.29 9.53
CA SER A 123 -14.07 -3.21 9.03
C SER A 123 -13.98 -3.11 7.51
N HIS A 124 -15.05 -2.60 6.89
CA HIS A 124 -15.21 -2.51 5.44
C HIS A 124 -14.02 -1.82 4.76
N GLY A 125 -13.72 -0.57 5.13
CA GLY A 125 -12.64 0.20 4.49
C GLY A 125 -11.23 -0.33 4.77
N VAL A 126 -11.01 -1.04 5.90
CA VAL A 126 -9.72 -1.69 6.15
C VAL A 126 -9.53 -2.90 5.22
N VAL A 127 -10.56 -3.71 5.01
CA VAL A 127 -10.46 -4.83 4.07
C VAL A 127 -10.24 -4.33 2.64
N GLU A 128 -10.93 -3.27 2.21
CA GLU A 128 -10.69 -2.63 0.91
C GLU A 128 -9.26 -2.11 0.77
N HIS A 129 -8.71 -1.48 1.81
CA HIS A 129 -7.33 -1.01 1.86
C HIS A 129 -6.32 -2.14 1.61
N GLU A 130 -6.46 -3.27 2.31
CA GLU A 130 -5.55 -4.41 2.16
C GLU A 130 -5.70 -5.11 0.80
N ILE A 131 -6.92 -5.13 0.25
CA ILE A 131 -7.15 -5.66 -1.11
C ILE A 131 -6.56 -4.72 -2.17
N LEU A 132 -6.69 -3.39 -2.02
CA LEU A 132 -6.06 -2.42 -2.93
C LEU A 132 -4.54 -2.59 -2.95
N HIS A 133 -3.91 -2.80 -1.78
CA HIS A 133 -2.50 -3.20 -1.73
C HIS A 133 -2.23 -4.43 -2.60
N ALA A 134 -2.96 -5.53 -2.39
CA ALA A 134 -2.81 -6.74 -3.20
C ALA A 134 -3.00 -6.48 -4.70
N LEU A 135 -3.87 -5.54 -5.07
CA LEU A 135 -4.12 -5.15 -6.46
C LEU A 135 -3.06 -4.21 -7.06
N GLY A 136 -2.09 -3.75 -6.26
CA GLY A 136 -0.93 -2.97 -6.72
C GLY A 136 -0.88 -1.53 -6.25
N PHE A 137 -1.72 -1.13 -5.29
CA PHE A 137 -1.74 0.24 -4.78
C PHE A 137 -0.75 0.42 -3.63
N TYR A 138 0.05 1.48 -3.72
CA TYR A 138 0.79 2.00 -2.58
C TYR A 138 -0.10 2.94 -1.76
N HIS A 139 0.39 3.36 -0.60
CA HIS A 139 -0.29 4.42 0.14
C HIS A 139 -0.24 5.76 -0.60
N GLU A 140 -1.30 6.56 -0.46
CA GLU A 140 -1.43 7.85 -1.16
C GLU A 140 -0.34 8.84 -0.71
N GLN A 141 0.01 8.86 0.57
CA GLN A 141 1.13 9.68 1.05
C GLN A 141 2.50 9.19 0.56
N SER A 142 2.61 8.05 -0.12
CA SER A 142 3.86 7.59 -0.72
C SER A 142 4.02 8.02 -2.17
N ARG A 143 3.06 8.75 -2.77
CA ARG A 143 3.21 9.27 -4.14
C ARG A 143 4.48 10.10 -4.33
N TYR A 144 5.03 10.08 -5.55
CA TYR A 144 6.24 10.86 -5.86
C TYR A 144 6.01 12.38 -5.77
N ASP A 145 4.78 12.84 -5.97
CA ASP A 145 4.35 14.23 -5.90
C ASP A 145 3.76 14.63 -4.52
N ARG A 146 3.78 13.74 -3.51
CA ARG A 146 3.12 13.97 -2.21
C ARG A 146 3.54 15.25 -1.48
N ASP A 147 4.77 15.72 -1.68
CA ASP A 147 5.30 16.90 -0.98
C ASP A 147 4.67 18.22 -1.48
N ASP A 148 3.91 18.21 -2.59
CA ASP A 148 3.11 19.35 -3.04
C ASP A 148 1.77 19.46 -2.26
N TYR A 149 1.40 18.42 -1.51
CA TYR A 149 0.08 18.25 -0.89
C TYR A 149 0.13 18.02 0.62
N VAL A 150 1.20 17.39 1.12
CA VAL A 150 1.42 17.12 2.54
C VAL A 150 2.88 17.32 2.95
N ASP A 151 3.07 17.81 4.16
CA ASP A 151 4.35 17.87 4.85
C ASP A 151 4.49 16.71 5.84
N ILE A 152 5.62 16.00 5.76
CA ILE A 152 5.95 14.93 6.70
C ILE A 152 6.81 15.49 7.85
N VAL A 153 6.25 15.50 9.06
CA VAL A 153 6.93 16.02 10.26
C VAL A 153 7.75 14.91 10.91
N PHE A 154 8.96 14.69 10.38
CA PHE A 154 9.84 13.59 10.83
C PHE A 154 10.13 13.59 12.33
N ASN A 155 10.20 14.76 12.97
CA ASN A 155 10.45 14.89 14.40
C ASN A 155 9.33 14.31 15.27
N ASN A 156 8.11 14.19 14.73
CA ASN A 156 6.95 13.65 15.43
C ASN A 156 6.80 12.14 15.22
N ILE A 157 7.65 11.50 14.41
CA ILE A 157 7.56 10.06 14.15
C ILE A 157 8.31 9.29 15.24
N LYS A 158 7.78 8.16 15.69
CA LYS A 158 8.48 7.21 16.57
C LYS A 158 9.80 6.79 15.93
N THR A 159 10.90 7.04 16.63
CA THR A 159 12.24 6.69 16.17
C THR A 159 12.52 5.20 16.37
N GLY A 160 13.01 4.55 15.31
CA GLY A 160 13.44 3.15 15.32
C GLY A 160 13.64 2.64 13.89
N LEU A 161 14.62 1.74 13.68
CA LEU A 161 14.82 1.04 12.39
C LEU A 161 13.74 -0.03 12.16
N THR A 162 12.48 0.30 12.43
CA THR A 162 11.36 -0.59 12.14
C THR A 162 11.03 -0.48 10.66
N LEU A 163 10.63 -1.60 10.05
CA LEU A 163 10.18 -1.64 8.66
C LEU A 163 9.06 -0.62 8.41
N SER A 164 8.17 -0.43 9.37
CA SER A 164 7.09 0.55 9.32
C SER A 164 7.58 2.00 9.21
N PHE A 165 8.66 2.36 9.91
CA PHE A 165 9.28 3.68 9.78
C PHE A 165 9.84 3.88 8.37
N LEU A 166 10.57 2.89 7.84
CA LEU A 166 11.12 2.94 6.48
C LEU A 166 10.03 3.07 5.42
N LEU A 167 8.92 2.32 5.56
CA LEU A 167 7.79 2.38 4.64
C LEU A 167 7.04 3.72 4.72
N PHE A 168 6.88 4.29 5.92
CA PHE A 168 6.23 5.59 6.10
C PHE A 168 7.00 6.73 5.42
N VAL A 169 8.32 6.76 5.55
CA VAL A 169 9.15 7.83 4.97
C VAL A 169 9.35 7.68 3.46
N PHE A 170 9.11 6.49 2.91
CA PHE A 170 9.35 6.18 1.51
C PHE A 170 8.42 6.97 0.57
N LYS A 171 9.02 7.56 -0.47
CA LYS A 171 8.33 8.06 -1.66
C LYS A 171 8.60 7.09 -2.79
N CYS A 172 7.53 6.65 -3.44
CA CYS A 172 7.62 5.96 -4.71
C CYS A 172 8.33 6.86 -5.72
N LEU A 173 9.09 6.25 -6.62
CA LEU A 173 9.71 7.00 -7.71
C LEU A 173 8.75 7.14 -8.87
N ASN A 174 8.86 8.26 -9.58
CA ASN A 174 8.02 8.57 -10.74
C ASN A 174 8.16 7.57 -11.90
N ASN A 175 9.24 6.79 -11.95
CA ASN A 175 9.47 5.76 -12.96
C ASN A 175 8.99 4.36 -12.54
N LEU A 176 8.61 4.19 -11.27
CA LEU A 176 8.15 2.91 -10.69
C LEU A 176 6.69 2.98 -10.22
N SER A 177 6.09 4.16 -10.24
CA SER A 177 4.70 4.39 -9.86
C SER A 177 4.05 5.37 -10.84
N SER A 178 2.74 5.31 -10.94
CA SER A 178 1.94 6.14 -11.83
C SER A 178 0.76 6.68 -11.06
N THR A 179 0.47 7.97 -11.20
CA THR A 179 -0.76 8.59 -10.71
C THR A 179 -1.92 8.38 -11.68
N HIS A 180 -1.67 7.79 -12.84
CA HIS A 180 -2.66 7.67 -13.93
C HIS A 180 -3.29 9.01 -14.35
N GLY A 181 -2.63 10.13 -14.03
CA GLY A 181 -3.12 11.49 -14.31
C GLY A 181 -4.19 12.00 -13.34
N THR A 182 -4.43 11.31 -12.21
CA THR A 182 -5.36 11.76 -11.17
C THR A 182 -4.70 12.80 -10.24
N PRO A 183 -5.50 13.74 -9.68
CA PRO A 183 -5.02 14.60 -8.62
C PRO A 183 -4.73 13.80 -7.34
N TYR A 184 -3.98 14.40 -6.41
CA TYR A 184 -3.75 13.82 -5.09
C TYR A 184 -5.07 13.71 -4.31
N ASP A 185 -5.30 12.55 -3.70
CA ASP A 185 -6.57 12.24 -3.05
C ASP A 185 -6.48 12.18 -1.52
N TYR A 186 -6.79 13.30 -0.87
CA TYR A 186 -6.90 13.35 0.59
C TYR A 186 -7.99 12.43 1.17
N PHE A 187 -8.97 12.02 0.37
CA PHE A 187 -10.05 11.10 0.78
C PHE A 187 -9.72 9.64 0.50
N SER A 188 -8.56 9.33 -0.08
CA SER A 188 -8.21 7.96 -0.45
C SER A 188 -8.23 7.06 0.78
N VAL A 189 -8.82 5.88 0.63
CA VAL A 189 -8.75 4.84 1.66
C VAL A 189 -7.30 4.38 1.86
N MET A 190 -6.42 4.63 0.88
CA MET A 190 -4.98 4.35 0.92
C MET A 190 -4.17 5.45 1.62
N HIS A 191 -4.78 6.57 2.00
CA HIS A 191 -4.08 7.62 2.73
C HIS A 191 -3.94 7.27 4.22
N TYR A 192 -2.79 7.57 4.83
CA TYR A 192 -2.62 7.50 6.28
C TYR A 192 -3.35 8.62 7.03
N ASN A 193 -3.75 8.36 8.28
CA ASN A 193 -4.23 9.41 9.15
C ASN A 193 -3.09 10.35 9.58
N LYS A 194 -3.44 11.55 10.04
CA LYS A 194 -2.49 12.60 10.44
C LYS A 194 -1.50 12.20 11.53
N ASP A 195 -1.87 11.24 12.39
CA ASP A 195 -1.09 10.83 13.56
C ASP A 195 -0.41 9.46 13.37
N ALA A 196 -0.37 8.95 12.13
CA ALA A 196 0.22 7.66 11.81
C ALA A 196 1.68 7.60 12.28
N PHE A 197 1.99 6.61 13.11
CA PHE A 197 3.31 6.41 13.72
C PHE A 197 3.82 7.56 14.61
N THR A 198 2.93 8.42 15.13
CA THR A 198 3.32 9.51 16.03
C THR A 198 4.02 9.01 17.30
N ASN A 199 5.01 9.78 17.76
CA ASN A 199 5.67 9.64 19.07
C ASN A 199 4.92 10.35 20.20
N GLY A 200 3.77 10.97 19.90
CA GLY A 200 2.94 11.71 20.85
C GLY A 200 3.22 13.22 20.90
N ASN A 201 4.21 13.73 20.15
CA ASN A 201 4.55 15.16 20.12
C ASN A 201 3.76 15.97 19.07
N GLY A 202 2.77 15.35 18.42
CA GLY A 202 1.92 15.96 17.41
C GLY A 202 1.72 15.08 16.17
N SER A 203 1.05 15.63 15.17
CA SER A 203 0.79 14.93 13.91
C SER A 203 2.07 14.73 13.10
N THR A 204 2.15 13.61 12.39
CA THR A 204 3.27 13.23 11.51
C THR A 204 3.04 13.63 10.07
N ILE A 205 1.77 13.81 9.66
CA ILE A 205 1.38 14.30 8.33
C ILE A 205 0.56 15.58 8.51
N ILE A 206 1.05 16.68 7.93
CA ILE A 206 0.36 17.96 7.89
C ILE A 206 -0.07 18.24 6.46
N THR A 207 -1.36 18.45 6.23
CA THR A 207 -1.85 18.79 4.87
C THR A 207 -1.53 20.24 4.55
N ILE A 208 -1.01 20.50 3.35
CA ILE A 208 -0.71 21.87 2.89
C ILE A 208 -1.98 22.73 2.87
N ASP A 209 -3.10 22.14 2.43
CA ASP A 209 -4.43 22.75 2.56
C ASP A 209 -5.09 22.29 3.86
N PRO A 210 -5.24 23.17 4.87
CA PRO A 210 -5.70 22.78 6.21
C PRO A 210 -7.10 22.20 6.25
N LYS A 211 -7.95 22.44 5.23
CA LYS A 211 -9.30 21.87 5.21
C LYS A 211 -9.31 20.34 5.20
N TYR A 212 -8.22 19.73 4.76
CA TYR A 212 -8.10 18.27 4.64
C TYR A 212 -7.40 17.61 5.84
N GLN A 213 -6.95 18.40 6.83
CA GLN A 213 -6.14 17.88 7.93
C GLN A 213 -6.85 16.79 8.76
N ASP A 214 -8.18 16.93 8.93
CA ASP A 214 -9.04 15.97 9.64
C ASP A 214 -9.80 15.04 8.68
N VAL A 215 -9.51 15.10 7.39
CA VAL A 215 -10.10 14.24 6.35
C VAL A 215 -9.22 13.03 6.07
N ILE A 216 -7.90 13.22 6.05
CA ILE A 216 -6.95 12.16 5.71
C ILE A 216 -7.04 10.96 6.66
N GLY A 217 -6.93 9.76 6.12
CA GLY A 217 -6.96 8.53 6.89
C GLY A 217 -8.34 7.95 7.15
N GLN A 218 -9.36 8.37 6.40
CA GLN A 218 -10.68 7.74 6.42
C GLN A 218 -10.58 6.24 6.11
N ARG A 219 -11.44 5.43 6.75
CA ARG A 219 -11.54 3.97 6.57
C ARG A 219 -13.00 3.52 6.40
N LEU A 220 -13.80 4.34 5.70
CA LEU A 220 -15.22 4.10 5.45
C LEU A 220 -15.44 3.29 4.17
N ASP A 221 -14.87 3.73 3.05
CA ASP A 221 -15.03 3.12 1.71
C ASP A 221 -13.95 3.68 0.75
N MET A 222 -13.68 3.01 -0.37
CA MET A 222 -12.90 3.55 -1.48
C MET A 222 -13.46 4.90 -1.95
N SER A 223 -12.58 5.88 -2.11
CA SER A 223 -12.93 7.16 -2.70
C SER A 223 -13.29 7.01 -4.19
N PRO A 224 -13.95 8.01 -4.80
CA PRO A 224 -14.14 8.03 -6.25
C PRO A 224 -12.83 7.97 -7.04
N LEU A 225 -11.74 8.53 -6.52
CA LEU A 225 -10.43 8.52 -7.17
C LEU A 225 -9.72 7.17 -7.02
N ASP A 226 -9.83 6.50 -5.86
CA ASP A 226 -9.34 5.12 -5.67
C ASP A 226 -9.95 4.19 -6.75
N VAL A 227 -11.27 4.29 -6.95
CA VAL A 227 -12.02 3.53 -7.95
C VAL A 227 -11.59 3.89 -9.37
N GLN A 228 -11.40 5.19 -9.66
CA GLN A 228 -10.95 5.65 -10.96
C GLN A 228 -9.58 5.09 -11.30
N GLU A 229 -8.62 5.17 -10.37
CA GLU A 229 -7.26 4.65 -10.56
C GLU A 229 -7.26 3.14 -10.74
N LEU A 230 -8.07 2.41 -9.97
CA LEU A 230 -8.22 0.97 -10.12
C LEU A 230 -8.71 0.60 -11.51
N ASN A 231 -9.75 1.29 -11.98
CA ASN A 231 -10.30 1.08 -13.31
C ASN A 231 -9.32 1.46 -14.43
N LEU A 232 -8.48 2.48 -14.22
CA LEU A 232 -7.42 2.85 -15.17
C LEU A 232 -6.31 1.80 -15.22
N LEU A 233 -5.85 1.31 -14.06
CA LEU A 233 -4.81 0.28 -13.95
C LEU A 233 -5.23 -1.02 -14.62
N TYR A 234 -6.46 -1.48 -14.37
CA TYR A 234 -7.00 -2.73 -14.92
C TYR A 234 -7.76 -2.56 -16.23
N LYS A 235 -7.77 -1.35 -16.80
CA LYS A 235 -8.40 -1.00 -18.09
C LYS A 235 -9.88 -1.39 -18.17
N CYS A 236 -10.61 -1.23 -17.07
CA CYS A 236 -12.03 -1.52 -17.01
C CYS A 236 -12.80 -0.65 -18.02
N GLY A 237 -13.65 -1.26 -18.85
CA GLY A 237 -14.47 -0.57 -19.85
C GLY A 237 -13.77 -0.21 -21.17
N LYS A 238 -12.47 -0.48 -21.34
CA LYS A 238 -11.81 -0.45 -22.66
C LYS A 238 -11.89 -1.84 -23.30
N ARG A 239 -13.02 -2.13 -23.95
CA ARG A 239 -13.15 -3.23 -24.93
C ARG A 239 -13.13 -2.67 -26.34
#